data_AF-A0A7Y9BEJ0-F1
#
_entry.id   AF-A0A7Y9BEJ0-F1
#
_cell.length_a   1.000
_cell.length_b   1.000
_cell.length_c   1.000
_cell.angle_alpha   90.00
_cell.angle_beta   90.00
_cell.angle_gamma   90.00
#
_symmetry.space_group_name_H-M   'P 1'
#
loop_
_entity.id
_entity.type
_entity.pdbx_description
1 polymer ?
#
loop_
_entity_poly.entity_id
_entity_poly.type
_entity_poly.pdbx_seq_one_letter_code
_entity_poly.pdbx_strand_id
1 'polypeptide(L)'
;MTNNLTKPVSKRLLFALLTITIGVEIVLYLSGFSLLAGTIYDAIMVSSFFIGLKLQPRLSDGIQKTKSQVIRQFIGAFLIFILGSTMINIYSSYAFQDFSEDYEQYVDEYTEVVSYEVPEVEPGQAIEPVDNMWEVVGEIDSIGYDIFTDILAGFEEVWRLAYMILILIFFKKVFPRKWEKGQRDIFVMLALFVTSVLFGIDHTLNSVQSWQYEIGAIVTFANMGFLFGLILLWTRNLWVTVIVHSVYDILATLSWYYFDFIVEIIALILVPIYLVILAIERNQQTKKPIEPVVQEEIAN
;
A
#
# COMPACT_ATOMS: atom_id res chain seq x y z
N MET A 1 -21.03 1.23 0.48
CA MET A 1 -19.84 0.39 0.18
C MET A 1 -20.11 -1.03 -0.35
N THR A 2 -20.47 -2.06 0.45
CA THR A 2 -20.45 -3.48 0.00
C THR A 2 -21.33 -3.81 -1.23
N ASN A 3 -22.45 -3.10 -1.38
CA ASN A 3 -23.30 -3.21 -2.57
C ASN A 3 -22.61 -2.69 -3.84
N ASN A 4 -21.79 -1.64 -3.71
CA ASN A 4 -21.03 -1.06 -4.81
C ASN A 4 -19.86 -1.96 -5.21
N LEU A 5 -19.13 -2.52 -4.24
CA LEU A 5 -18.04 -3.48 -4.49
C LEU A 5 -18.54 -4.71 -5.27
N THR A 6 -19.72 -5.22 -4.92
CA THR A 6 -20.33 -6.41 -5.56
C THR A 6 -21.30 -6.11 -6.71
N LYS A 7 -21.23 -4.91 -7.30
CA LYS A 7 -21.92 -4.60 -8.57
C LYS A 7 -21.45 -5.57 -9.66
N PRO A 8 -22.32 -5.90 -10.65
CA PRO A 8 -21.93 -6.76 -11.76
C PRO A 8 -20.60 -6.34 -12.39
N VAL A 9 -19.76 -7.32 -12.67
CA VAL A 9 -18.43 -7.15 -13.26
C VAL A 9 -18.51 -7.65 -14.70
N SER A 10 -18.08 -6.85 -15.67
CA SER A 10 -18.02 -7.27 -17.07
C SER A 10 -16.97 -8.36 -17.25
N LYS A 11 -17.10 -9.23 -18.25
CA LYS A 11 -16.10 -10.29 -18.52
C LYS A 11 -14.68 -9.72 -18.65
N ARG A 12 -14.54 -8.56 -19.32
CA ARG A 12 -13.26 -7.86 -19.46
C ARG A 12 -12.68 -7.40 -18.12
N LEU A 13 -13.53 -6.83 -17.25
CA LEU A 13 -13.07 -6.42 -15.92
C LEU A 13 -12.75 -7.64 -15.05
N LEU A 14 -13.53 -8.72 -15.12
CA LEU A 14 -13.23 -9.95 -14.37
C LEU A 14 -11.88 -10.54 -14.77
N PHE A 15 -11.59 -10.62 -16.07
CA PHE A 15 -10.28 -11.07 -16.55
C PHE A 15 -9.16 -10.16 -16.07
N ALA A 16 -9.37 -8.83 -16.12
CA ALA A 16 -8.41 -7.88 -15.59
C ALA A 16 -8.16 -8.08 -14.09
N LEU A 17 -9.19 -8.28 -13.27
CA LEU A 17 -9.06 -8.56 -11.85
C LEU A 17 -8.26 -9.85 -11.60
N LEU A 18 -8.56 -10.93 -12.33
CA LEU A 18 -7.82 -12.18 -12.20
C LEU A 18 -6.35 -12.03 -12.63
N THR A 19 -6.08 -11.18 -13.62
CA THR A 19 -4.72 -10.89 -14.10
C THR A 19 -3.93 -10.15 -13.02
N ILE A 20 -4.50 -9.10 -12.43
CA ILE A 20 -3.83 -8.31 -11.38
C ILE A 20 -3.94 -8.92 -9.98
N THR A 21 -4.40 -10.16 -9.87
CA THR A 21 -4.38 -10.89 -8.60
C THR A 21 -3.54 -12.15 -8.77
N ILE A 22 -4.16 -13.23 -9.24
CA ILE A 22 -3.51 -14.54 -9.40
C ILE A 22 -2.40 -14.46 -10.46
N GLY A 23 -2.62 -13.70 -11.54
CA GLY A 23 -1.61 -13.53 -12.59
C GLY A 23 -0.35 -12.83 -12.07
N VAL A 24 -0.50 -11.79 -11.26
CA VAL A 24 0.61 -11.06 -10.64
C VAL A 24 1.39 -11.95 -9.70
N GLU A 25 0.73 -12.70 -8.82
CA GLU A 25 1.40 -13.62 -7.88
C GLU A 25 2.25 -14.68 -8.59
N ILE A 26 1.72 -15.26 -9.68
CA ILE A 26 2.47 -16.22 -10.49
C ILE A 26 3.70 -15.56 -11.10
N VAL A 27 3.56 -14.34 -11.64
CA VAL A 27 4.68 -13.63 -12.26
C VAL A 27 5.69 -13.18 -11.20
N LEU A 28 5.26 -12.76 -10.02
CA LEU A 28 6.10 -12.40 -8.88
C LEU A 28 6.91 -13.60 -8.38
N TYR A 29 6.29 -14.76 -8.22
CA TYR A 29 7.03 -15.98 -7.89
C TYR A 29 8.09 -16.32 -8.96
N LEU A 30 7.76 -16.11 -10.24
CA LEU A 30 8.70 -16.35 -11.34
C LEU A 30 9.79 -15.27 -11.44
N SER A 31 9.61 -14.08 -10.87
CA SER A 31 10.61 -13.00 -10.94
C SER A 31 11.87 -13.36 -10.16
N GLY A 32 11.74 -14.12 -9.07
CA GLY A 32 12.88 -14.69 -8.32
C GLY A 32 13.76 -15.65 -9.15
N PHE A 33 13.30 -16.08 -10.34
CA PHE A 33 14.05 -16.94 -11.25
C PHE A 33 14.31 -16.33 -12.63
N SER A 34 13.73 -15.17 -12.95
CA SER A 34 13.75 -14.63 -14.30
C SER A 34 13.56 -13.11 -14.34
N LEU A 35 14.55 -12.43 -14.92
CA LEU A 35 14.53 -10.99 -15.18
C LEU A 35 13.36 -10.59 -16.11
N LEU A 36 13.01 -11.44 -17.08
CA LEU A 36 11.83 -11.25 -17.93
C LEU A 36 10.54 -11.26 -17.11
N ALA A 37 10.43 -12.16 -16.12
CA ALA A 37 9.26 -12.19 -15.25
C ALA A 37 9.19 -10.94 -14.36
N GLY A 38 10.33 -10.43 -13.86
CA GLY A 38 10.40 -9.13 -13.19
C GLY A 38 9.89 -7.98 -14.08
N THR A 39 10.35 -7.88 -15.33
CA THR A 39 9.85 -6.85 -16.26
C THR A 39 8.35 -6.98 -16.54
N ILE A 40 7.82 -8.21 -16.62
CA ILE A 40 6.39 -8.44 -16.81
C ILE A 40 5.62 -8.04 -15.55
N TYR A 41 6.15 -8.30 -14.35
CA TYR A 41 5.56 -7.87 -13.08
C TYR A 41 5.38 -6.36 -13.07
N ASP A 42 6.45 -5.59 -13.32
CA ASP A 42 6.42 -4.13 -13.38
C ASP A 42 5.40 -3.62 -14.40
N ALA A 43 5.37 -4.24 -15.59
CA ALA A 43 4.42 -3.88 -16.62
C ALA A 43 2.96 -4.11 -16.19
N ILE A 44 2.68 -5.18 -15.43
CA ILE A 44 1.36 -5.43 -14.87
C ILE A 44 1.05 -4.41 -13.77
N MET A 45 2.00 -4.09 -12.90
CA MET A 45 1.85 -3.09 -11.84
C MET A 45 1.53 -1.71 -12.40
N VAL A 46 2.27 -1.25 -13.42
CA VAL A 46 1.95 0.00 -14.15
C VAL A 46 0.56 -0.07 -14.78
N SER A 47 0.22 -1.19 -15.42
CA SER A 47 -1.08 -1.39 -16.06
C SER A 47 -2.24 -1.41 -15.07
N SER A 48 -1.99 -1.80 -13.82
CA SER A 48 -2.98 -1.86 -12.75
C SER A 48 -3.61 -0.48 -12.47
N PHE A 49 -2.90 0.62 -12.76
CA PHE A 49 -3.44 1.98 -12.67
C PHE A 49 -4.80 2.12 -13.39
N PHE A 50 -4.91 1.58 -14.61
CA PHE A 50 -6.14 1.66 -15.40
C PHE A 50 -7.29 0.83 -14.80
N ILE A 51 -6.94 -0.26 -14.09
CA ILE A 51 -7.92 -1.07 -13.37
C ILE A 51 -8.34 -0.34 -12.09
N GLY A 52 -7.39 0.26 -11.37
CA GLY A 52 -7.64 1.13 -10.22
C GLY A 52 -8.61 2.27 -10.55
N LEU A 53 -8.47 2.92 -11.71
CA LEU A 53 -9.42 3.93 -12.18
C LEU A 53 -10.86 3.40 -12.30
N LYS A 54 -11.04 2.14 -12.71
CA LYS A 54 -12.35 1.48 -12.80
C LYS A 54 -12.87 0.98 -11.46
N LEU A 55 -11.98 0.69 -10.52
CA LEU A 55 -12.33 0.17 -9.20
C LEU A 55 -12.63 1.27 -8.18
N GLN A 56 -11.97 2.42 -8.26
CA GLN A 56 -12.19 3.57 -7.36
C GLN A 56 -13.67 3.97 -7.22
N PRO A 57 -14.49 4.07 -8.29
CA PRO A 57 -15.91 4.37 -8.18
C PRO A 57 -16.73 3.33 -7.39
N ARG A 58 -16.22 2.10 -7.22
CA ARG A 58 -16.88 1.05 -6.44
C ARG A 58 -16.67 1.21 -4.93
N LEU A 59 -15.63 1.93 -4.53
CA LEU A 59 -15.37 2.30 -3.13
C LEU A 59 -16.14 3.55 -2.71
N SER A 60 -16.23 4.53 -3.61
CA SER A 60 -16.90 5.80 -3.34
C SER A 60 -18.40 5.62 -3.09
N ASP A 61 -18.95 6.40 -2.15
CA ASP A 61 -20.39 6.50 -1.94
C ASP A 61 -21.02 7.60 -2.80
N GLY A 62 -20.29 8.14 -3.78
CA GLY A 62 -20.76 9.20 -4.69
C GLY A 62 -20.60 10.62 -4.14
N ILE A 63 -20.15 10.77 -2.90
CA ILE A 63 -19.86 12.06 -2.28
C ILE A 63 -18.49 12.55 -2.77
N GLN A 64 -18.48 13.67 -3.51
CA GLN A 64 -17.23 14.33 -3.89
C GLN A 64 -16.63 15.04 -2.67
N LYS A 65 -15.40 14.66 -2.31
CA LYS A 65 -14.65 15.30 -1.23
C LYS A 65 -13.93 16.54 -1.73
N THR A 66 -13.84 17.56 -0.89
CA THR A 66 -13.04 18.75 -1.20
C THR A 66 -11.54 18.43 -1.12
N LYS A 67 -10.70 19.25 -1.74
CA LYS A 67 -9.22 19.10 -1.66
C LYS A 67 -8.73 19.06 -0.21
N SER A 68 -9.25 19.94 0.66
CA SER A 68 -8.93 19.95 2.10
C SER A 68 -9.25 18.62 2.77
N GLN A 69 -10.43 18.05 2.48
CA GLN A 69 -10.83 16.77 3.05
C GLN A 69 -9.94 15.62 2.56
N VAL A 70 -9.53 15.63 1.29
CA VAL A 70 -8.60 14.61 0.75
C VAL A 70 -7.22 14.73 1.37
N ILE A 71 -6.68 15.95 1.49
CA ILE A 71 -5.38 16.20 2.16
C ILE A 71 -5.43 15.73 3.61
N ARG A 72 -6.50 16.07 4.34
CA ARG A 72 -6.68 15.61 5.72
C ARG A 72 -6.79 14.07 5.80
N GLN A 73 -7.50 13.45 4.87
CA GLN A 73 -7.58 11.98 4.82
C GLN A 73 -6.21 11.35 4.56
N PHE A 74 -5.41 11.92 3.66
CA PHE A 74 -4.06 11.47 3.40
C PHE A 74 -3.20 11.60 4.66
N ILE A 75 -3.10 12.78 5.27
CA ILE A 75 -2.27 12.99 6.47
C ILE A 75 -2.72 12.07 7.61
N GLY A 76 -4.03 11.95 7.83
CA GLY A 76 -4.57 11.08 8.88
C GLY A 76 -4.28 9.60 8.62
N ALA A 77 -4.43 9.14 7.37
CA ALA A 77 -4.11 7.77 6.97
C ALA A 77 -2.63 7.47 7.10
N PHE A 78 -1.78 8.40 6.67
CA PHE A 78 -0.33 8.29 6.76
C PHE A 78 0.15 8.21 8.21
N LEU A 79 -0.36 9.07 9.09
CA LEU A 79 -0.05 9.03 10.53
C LEU A 79 -0.52 7.74 11.20
N ILE A 80 -1.72 7.25 10.86
CA ILE A 80 -2.22 5.96 11.35
C ILE A 80 -1.31 4.83 10.87
N PHE A 81 -0.88 4.88 9.62
CA PHE A 81 0.00 3.88 9.05
C PHE A 81 1.36 3.85 9.73
N ILE A 82 2.03 5.01 9.87
CA ILE A 82 3.32 5.09 10.57
C ILE A 82 3.20 4.57 12.00
N LEU A 83 2.24 5.07 12.79
CA LEU A 83 2.10 4.62 14.17
C LEU A 83 1.80 3.11 14.27
N GLY A 84 0.94 2.59 13.40
CA GLY A 84 0.61 1.18 13.38
C GLY A 84 1.79 0.31 12.94
N SER A 85 2.51 0.71 11.88
CA SER A 85 3.72 0.01 11.40
C SER A 85 4.82 0.00 12.46
N THR A 86 5.05 1.11 13.18
CA THR A 86 5.99 1.13 14.32
C THR A 86 5.59 0.13 15.39
N MET A 87 4.30 0.04 15.75
CA MET A 87 3.84 -0.95 16.74
C MET A 87 4.01 -2.39 16.23
N ILE A 88 3.77 -2.64 14.94
CA ILE A 88 3.97 -3.94 14.30
C ILE A 88 5.47 -4.31 14.32
N ASN A 89 6.35 -3.37 13.98
CA ASN A 89 7.79 -3.60 13.97
C ASN A 89 8.33 -3.88 15.37
N ILE A 90 7.87 -3.13 16.38
CA ILE A 90 8.21 -3.40 17.79
C ILE A 90 7.72 -4.79 18.19
N TYR A 91 6.49 -5.18 17.85
CA TYR A 91 6.01 -6.51 18.17
C TYR A 91 6.85 -7.60 17.48
N SER A 92 7.18 -7.39 16.21
CA SER A 92 7.92 -8.36 15.41
C SER A 92 9.36 -8.52 15.91
N SER A 93 10.01 -7.44 16.36
CA SER A 93 11.34 -7.51 16.98
C SER A 93 11.40 -8.31 18.28
N TYR A 94 10.31 -8.41 19.02
CA TYR A 94 10.23 -9.29 20.19
C TYR A 94 9.77 -10.72 19.84
N ALA A 95 8.88 -10.87 18.86
CA ALA A 95 8.25 -12.15 18.54
C ALA A 95 9.04 -13.01 17.53
N PHE A 96 9.78 -12.37 16.63
CA PHE A 96 10.50 -12.96 15.51
C PHE A 96 11.91 -12.37 15.41
N GLN A 97 12.77 -12.72 16.37
CA GLN A 97 14.13 -12.19 16.46
C GLN A 97 14.95 -12.46 15.20
N ASP A 98 14.89 -13.69 14.67
CA ASP A 98 15.58 -14.07 13.43
C ASP A 98 15.22 -13.16 12.25
N PHE A 99 13.93 -12.84 12.06
CA PHE A 99 13.47 -11.89 11.03
C PHE A 99 13.96 -10.47 11.30
N SER A 100 14.07 -10.07 12.57
CA SER A 100 14.32 -8.69 12.96
C SER A 100 15.80 -8.34 13.03
N GLU A 101 16.65 -9.33 13.32
CA GLU A 101 18.11 -9.22 13.26
C GLU A 101 18.57 -9.19 11.79
N ASP A 102 17.90 -9.92 10.91
CA ASP A 102 18.20 -9.97 9.46
C ASP A 102 17.34 -8.97 8.64
N TYR A 103 16.50 -8.13 9.25
CA TYR A 103 15.62 -7.22 8.51
C TYR A 103 16.41 -6.19 7.70
N GLU A 104 17.50 -5.66 8.28
CA GLU A 104 18.44 -4.78 7.56
C GLU A 104 19.05 -5.52 6.36
N GLN A 105 19.47 -6.77 6.54
CA GLN A 105 20.02 -7.61 5.46
C GLN A 105 18.97 -7.98 4.40
N TYR A 106 17.69 -8.13 4.75
CA TYR A 106 16.63 -8.36 3.77
C TYR A 106 16.31 -7.12 2.94
N VAL A 107 16.37 -5.93 3.54
CA VAL A 107 16.26 -4.67 2.79
C VAL A 107 17.45 -4.54 1.83
N ASP A 108 18.65 -4.94 2.26
CA ASP A 108 19.84 -5.04 1.41
C ASP A 108 19.67 -6.03 0.26
N GLU A 109 19.27 -7.28 0.53
CA GLU A 109 19.12 -8.32 -0.49
C GLU A 109 17.99 -7.99 -1.48
N TYR A 110 16.88 -7.39 -1.02
CA TYR A 110 15.75 -7.02 -1.89
C TYR A 110 16.10 -5.86 -2.86
N THR A 111 17.00 -4.96 -2.46
CA THR A 111 17.53 -3.88 -3.32
C THR A 111 18.70 -4.35 -4.19
N GLU A 112 19.53 -5.29 -3.71
CA GLU A 112 20.64 -5.90 -4.47
C GLU A 112 20.20 -6.82 -5.62
N VAL A 113 18.96 -7.33 -5.65
CA VAL A 113 18.50 -8.17 -6.78
C VAL A 113 18.51 -7.40 -8.13
N VAL A 114 18.67 -6.08 -8.14
CA VAL A 114 18.66 -5.27 -9.38
C VAL A 114 19.89 -4.36 -9.56
N SER A 115 20.73 -4.15 -8.54
CA SER A 115 21.99 -3.43 -8.71
C SER A 115 23.08 -4.39 -9.20
N TYR A 116 23.75 -4.04 -10.30
CA TYR A 116 24.89 -4.81 -10.79
C TYR A 116 25.94 -4.92 -9.68
N GLU A 117 26.33 -6.15 -9.31
CA GLU A 117 27.48 -6.43 -8.42
C GLU A 117 28.69 -5.57 -8.87
N VAL A 118 28.98 -4.51 -8.12
CA VAL A 118 30.22 -3.75 -8.28
C VAL A 118 31.30 -4.58 -7.59
N PRO A 119 32.32 -5.09 -8.29
CA PRO A 119 33.34 -5.92 -7.67
C PRO A 119 34.09 -5.12 -6.59
N GLU A 120 34.21 -5.72 -5.40
CA GLU A 120 35.02 -5.19 -4.29
C GLU A 120 36.41 -4.78 -4.78
N VAL A 121 36.70 -3.47 -4.73
CA VAL A 121 38.00 -2.94 -5.15
C VAL A 121 39.03 -3.19 -4.04
N GLU A 122 40.04 -4.01 -4.33
CA GLU A 122 41.18 -4.24 -3.43
C GLU A 122 41.86 -2.90 -3.02
N PRO A 123 42.20 -2.71 -1.73
CA PRO A 123 42.74 -1.46 -1.23
C PRO A 123 44.16 -1.23 -1.76
N GLY A 124 44.31 -0.33 -2.73
CA GLY A 124 45.62 0.08 -3.23
C GLY A 124 45.67 0.81 -4.57
N GLN A 125 44.55 0.97 -5.29
CA GLN A 125 44.55 1.73 -6.55
C GLN A 125 44.21 3.20 -6.30
N ALA A 126 45.02 4.07 -6.90
CA ALA A 126 44.82 5.51 -6.85
C ALA A 126 43.54 5.88 -7.61
N ILE A 127 42.59 6.48 -6.91
CA ILE A 127 41.32 6.97 -7.46
C ILE A 127 41.64 8.10 -8.45
N GLU A 128 41.43 7.87 -9.74
CA GLU A 128 41.46 8.94 -10.74
C GLU A 128 40.14 9.74 -10.66
N PRO A 129 40.17 11.07 -10.78
CA PRO A 129 39.02 11.95 -10.52
C PRO A 129 37.88 11.86 -11.55
N VAL A 130 37.95 10.91 -12.49
CA VAL A 130 36.93 10.67 -13.54
C VAL A 130 35.89 9.62 -13.08
N ASP A 131 36.18 8.84 -12.04
CA ASP A 131 35.31 7.77 -11.54
C ASP A 131 34.11 8.30 -10.73
N ASN A 132 34.27 9.44 -10.04
CA ASN A 132 33.22 10.04 -9.20
C ASN A 132 31.93 10.38 -9.95
N MET A 133 31.99 10.69 -11.26
CA MET A 133 30.78 11.10 -12.00
C MET A 133 29.93 9.91 -12.43
N TRP A 134 30.56 8.78 -12.77
CA TRP A 134 29.85 7.54 -13.09
C TRP A 134 29.34 6.85 -11.82
N GLU A 135 30.07 6.94 -10.72
CA GLU A 135 29.59 6.51 -9.39
C GLU A 135 28.36 7.31 -8.95
N VAL A 136 28.41 8.65 -9.05
CA VAL A 136 27.24 9.50 -8.72
C VAL A 136 26.07 9.22 -9.65
N VAL A 137 26.30 8.97 -10.95
CA VAL A 137 25.23 8.58 -11.87
C VAL A 137 24.66 7.20 -11.52
N GLY A 138 25.50 6.24 -11.13
CA GLY A 138 25.08 4.93 -10.67
C GLY A 138 24.27 4.98 -9.38
N GLU A 139 24.67 5.80 -8.42
CA GLU A 139 23.93 6.04 -7.18
C GLU A 139 22.56 6.68 -7.48
N ILE A 140 22.51 7.69 -8.36
CA ILE A 140 21.25 8.32 -8.79
C ILE A 140 20.35 7.30 -9.50
N ASP A 141 20.92 6.41 -10.32
CA ASP A 141 20.17 5.38 -11.04
C ASP A 141 19.60 4.34 -10.08
N SER A 142 20.40 3.84 -9.13
CA SER A 142 19.97 2.87 -8.10
C SER A 142 18.86 3.44 -7.23
N ILE A 143 19.07 4.61 -6.64
CA ILE A 143 18.08 5.26 -5.78
C ILE A 143 16.84 5.65 -6.59
N GLY A 144 17.02 6.09 -7.83
CA GLY A 144 15.92 6.40 -8.74
C GLY A 144 15.07 5.18 -9.08
N TYR A 145 15.71 4.01 -9.25
CA TYR A 145 15.04 2.74 -9.47
C TYR A 145 14.26 2.30 -8.22
N ASP A 146 14.86 2.37 -7.02
CA ASP A 146 14.18 2.00 -5.78
C ASP A 146 12.95 2.88 -5.51
N ILE A 147 13.07 4.19 -5.71
CA ILE A 147 11.92 5.11 -5.63
C ILE A 147 10.85 4.74 -6.67
N PHE A 148 11.25 4.34 -7.88
CA PHE A 148 10.30 3.89 -8.89
C PHE A 148 9.58 2.61 -8.45
N THR A 149 10.30 1.62 -7.91
CA THR A 149 9.70 0.39 -7.40
C THR A 149 8.80 0.64 -6.18
N ASP A 150 9.12 1.60 -5.30
CA ASP A 150 8.27 2.01 -4.18
C ASP A 150 6.95 2.64 -4.67
N ILE A 151 7.01 3.41 -5.75
CA ILE A 151 5.79 3.92 -6.41
C ILE A 151 4.98 2.74 -6.97
N LEU A 152 5.64 1.73 -7.55
CA LEU A 152 4.97 0.54 -8.06
C LEU A 152 4.36 -0.32 -6.95
N ALA A 153 5.03 -0.49 -5.81
CA ALA A 153 4.52 -1.21 -4.64
C ALA A 153 3.20 -0.59 -4.13
N GLY A 154 3.06 0.73 -4.20
CA GLY A 154 1.79 1.40 -3.93
C GLY A 154 0.61 0.91 -4.78
N PHE A 155 0.84 0.37 -5.98
CA PHE A 155 -0.22 -0.21 -6.81
C PHE A 155 -0.71 -1.58 -6.35
N GLU A 156 -0.02 -2.24 -5.40
CA GLU A 156 -0.51 -3.47 -4.76
C GLU A 156 -1.86 -3.24 -4.06
N GLU A 157 -2.20 -1.98 -3.78
CA GLU A 157 -3.49 -1.61 -3.22
C GLU A 157 -4.64 -1.78 -4.21
N VAL A 158 -4.33 -1.74 -5.50
CA VAL A 158 -5.26 -2.11 -6.57
C VAL A 158 -5.47 -3.62 -6.61
N TRP A 159 -4.38 -4.40 -6.51
CA TRP A 159 -4.38 -5.85 -6.37
C TRP A 159 -5.23 -6.28 -5.18
N ARG A 160 -5.03 -5.66 -4.01
CA ARG A 160 -5.77 -5.99 -2.78
C ARG A 160 -7.26 -5.72 -2.92
N LEU A 161 -7.62 -4.55 -3.46
CA LEU A 161 -9.02 -4.21 -3.72
C LEU A 161 -9.66 -5.19 -4.72
N ALA A 162 -8.92 -5.61 -5.74
CA ALA A 162 -9.39 -6.60 -6.70
C ALA A 162 -9.68 -7.93 -6.02
N TYR A 163 -8.80 -8.42 -5.15
CA TYR A 163 -9.04 -9.62 -4.36
C TYR A 163 -10.25 -9.49 -3.45
N MET A 164 -10.38 -8.37 -2.71
CA MET A 164 -11.55 -8.14 -1.87
C MET A 164 -12.84 -8.22 -2.68
N ILE A 165 -12.87 -7.66 -3.89
CA ILE A 165 -14.03 -7.75 -4.78
C ILE A 165 -14.30 -9.20 -5.22
N LEU A 166 -13.27 -9.94 -5.65
CA LEU A 166 -13.40 -11.33 -6.08
C LEU A 166 -13.94 -12.22 -4.95
N ILE A 167 -13.37 -12.09 -3.75
CA ILE A 167 -13.80 -12.82 -2.54
C ILE A 167 -15.24 -12.47 -2.18
N LEU A 168 -15.62 -11.19 -2.21
CA LEU A 168 -16.99 -10.77 -1.93
C LEU A 168 -18.00 -11.28 -2.97
N ILE A 169 -17.62 -11.31 -4.25
CA ILE A 169 -18.44 -11.91 -5.32
C ILE A 169 -18.62 -13.41 -5.07
N PHE A 170 -17.55 -14.10 -4.67
CA PHE A 170 -17.59 -15.51 -4.29
C PHE A 170 -18.54 -15.73 -3.10
N PHE A 171 -18.41 -14.97 -2.01
CA PHE A 171 -19.31 -15.09 -0.85
C PHE A 171 -20.77 -14.79 -1.18
N LYS A 172 -21.03 -13.77 -2.00
CA LYS A 172 -22.38 -13.46 -2.47
C LYS A 172 -23.00 -14.62 -3.25
N LYS A 173 -22.20 -15.35 -4.04
CA LYS A 173 -22.65 -16.49 -4.84
C LYS A 173 -22.82 -17.77 -4.01
N VAL A 174 -21.92 -18.04 -3.07
CA VAL A 174 -21.91 -19.27 -2.27
C VAL A 174 -22.85 -19.19 -1.06
N PHE A 175 -23.01 -18.00 -0.46
CA PHE A 175 -23.81 -17.79 0.75
C PHE A 175 -24.94 -16.75 0.55
N PRO A 176 -25.82 -16.89 -0.47
CA PRO A 176 -26.82 -15.87 -0.81
C PRO A 176 -27.79 -15.57 0.34
N ARG A 177 -28.22 -16.60 1.09
CA ARG A 177 -29.13 -16.44 2.24
C ARG A 177 -28.52 -15.57 3.35
N LYS A 178 -27.23 -15.73 3.65
CA LYS A 178 -26.53 -14.91 4.66
C LYS A 178 -26.29 -13.49 4.14
N TRP A 179 -25.98 -13.37 2.85
CA TRP A 179 -25.78 -12.10 2.16
C TRP A 179 -27.04 -11.21 2.14
N GLU A 180 -28.21 -11.81 1.92
CA GLU A 180 -29.50 -11.13 1.89
C GLU A 180 -29.99 -10.74 3.29
N LYS A 181 -29.65 -11.52 4.33
CA LYS A 181 -29.95 -11.22 5.74
C LYS A 181 -29.17 -10.03 6.33
N GLY A 182 -28.35 -9.35 5.53
CA GLY A 182 -27.63 -8.14 5.95
C GLY A 182 -26.31 -8.41 6.69
N GLN A 183 -25.86 -9.66 6.79
CA GLN A 183 -24.55 -10.01 7.37
C GLN A 183 -23.39 -9.70 6.39
N ARG A 184 -23.38 -8.51 5.78
CA ARG A 184 -22.39 -8.16 4.74
C ARG A 184 -21.05 -7.76 5.33
N ASP A 185 -21.06 -7.19 6.53
CA ASP A 185 -19.84 -6.69 7.18
C ASP A 185 -18.89 -7.82 7.57
N ILE A 186 -19.41 -8.97 8.02
CA ILE A 186 -18.56 -10.14 8.33
C ILE A 186 -17.82 -10.65 7.09
N PHE A 187 -18.45 -10.58 5.91
CA PHE A 187 -17.81 -10.95 4.65
C PHE A 187 -16.74 -9.96 4.23
N VAL A 188 -16.93 -8.66 4.51
CA VAL A 188 -15.91 -7.64 4.27
C VAL A 188 -14.72 -7.84 5.21
N MET A 189 -14.98 -8.10 6.50
CA MET A 189 -13.92 -8.36 7.47
C MET A 189 -13.14 -9.64 7.14
N LEU A 190 -13.84 -10.69 6.70
CA LEU A 190 -13.19 -11.92 6.26
C LEU A 190 -12.39 -11.71 4.98
N ALA A 191 -12.92 -10.95 4.00
CA ALA A 191 -12.17 -10.61 2.80
C ALA A 191 -10.91 -9.82 3.14
N LEU A 192 -11.03 -8.78 3.99
CA LEU A 192 -9.89 -8.01 4.49
C LEU A 192 -8.84 -8.92 5.14
N PHE A 193 -9.26 -9.79 6.06
CA PHE A 193 -8.36 -10.71 6.75
C PHE A 193 -7.63 -11.63 5.76
N VAL A 194 -8.37 -12.28 4.85
CA VAL A 194 -7.78 -13.17 3.83
C VAL A 194 -6.79 -12.43 2.94
N THR A 195 -7.14 -11.24 2.46
CA THR A 195 -6.23 -10.46 1.61
C THR A 195 -5.01 -9.95 2.36
N SER A 196 -5.10 -9.75 3.67
CA SER A 196 -3.96 -9.36 4.49
C SER A 196 -2.96 -10.51 4.62
N VAL A 197 -3.45 -11.73 4.84
CA VAL A 197 -2.60 -12.93 4.85
C VAL A 197 -1.94 -13.16 3.48
N LEU A 198 -2.70 -13.02 2.39
CA LEU A 198 -2.13 -13.13 1.03
C LEU A 198 -1.04 -12.08 0.79
N PHE A 199 -1.28 -10.84 1.21
CA PHE A 199 -0.29 -9.77 1.10
C PHE A 199 1.03 -10.12 1.81
N GLY A 200 0.96 -10.71 3.01
CA GLY A 200 2.15 -11.16 3.73
C GLY A 200 2.88 -12.33 3.05
N ILE A 201 2.13 -13.28 2.45
CA ILE A 201 2.72 -14.38 1.69
C ILE A 201 3.42 -13.85 0.44
N ASP A 202 2.81 -12.91 -0.29
CA ASP A 202 3.36 -12.38 -1.54
C ASP A 202 4.74 -11.75 -1.35
N HIS A 203 4.97 -11.10 -0.21
CA HIS A 203 6.25 -10.52 0.18
C HIS A 203 7.34 -11.54 0.53
N THR A 204 7.04 -12.83 0.43
CA THR A 204 8.01 -13.92 0.63
C THR A 204 8.18 -14.80 -0.62
N LEU A 205 7.42 -14.56 -1.69
CA LEU A 205 7.40 -15.45 -2.86
C LEU A 205 8.64 -15.35 -3.74
N ASN A 206 9.37 -14.24 -3.69
CA ASN A 206 10.51 -13.96 -4.57
C ASN A 206 11.87 -14.31 -3.96
N SER A 207 11.93 -14.74 -2.70
CA SER A 207 13.17 -15.07 -1.98
C SER A 207 13.06 -16.43 -1.28
N VAL A 208 14.19 -17.15 -1.19
CA VAL A 208 14.26 -18.43 -0.46
C VAL A 208 14.95 -18.16 0.87
N GLN A 209 14.17 -18.11 1.94
CA GLN A 209 14.67 -17.81 3.28
C GLN A 209 14.40 -18.96 4.26
N SER A 210 14.97 -18.88 5.46
CA SER A 210 14.68 -19.85 6.52
C SER A 210 13.20 -19.76 6.93
N TRP A 211 12.61 -20.88 7.37
CA TRP A 211 11.19 -20.89 7.78
C TRP A 211 10.87 -19.93 8.94
N GLN A 212 11.85 -19.71 9.83
CA GLN A 212 11.69 -18.77 10.96
C GLN A 212 11.64 -17.33 10.47
N TYR A 213 12.51 -16.98 9.52
CA TYR A 213 12.49 -15.69 8.84
C TYR A 213 11.19 -15.49 8.06
N GLU A 214 10.81 -16.48 7.25
CA GLU A 214 9.62 -16.44 6.37
C GLU A 214 8.32 -16.23 7.16
N ILE A 215 8.12 -16.93 8.29
CA ILE A 215 6.96 -16.68 9.15
C ILE A 215 6.98 -15.25 9.70
N GLY A 216 8.13 -14.77 10.16
CA GLY A 216 8.27 -13.41 10.69
C GLY A 216 7.88 -12.36 9.66
N ALA A 217 8.37 -12.50 8.43
CA ALA A 217 8.02 -11.66 7.29
C ALA A 217 6.51 -11.73 6.98
N ILE A 218 5.95 -12.93 6.82
CA ILE A 218 4.52 -13.11 6.54
C ILE A 218 3.66 -12.43 7.60
N VAL A 219 3.97 -12.62 8.89
CA VAL A 219 3.19 -12.02 9.98
C VAL A 219 3.33 -10.50 9.99
N THR A 220 4.54 -9.98 9.79
CA THR A 220 4.81 -8.54 9.76
C THR A 220 4.05 -7.87 8.62
N PHE A 221 4.28 -8.34 7.39
CA PHE A 221 3.65 -7.79 6.20
C PHE A 221 2.14 -8.03 6.18
N ALA A 222 1.64 -9.15 6.70
CA ALA A 222 0.19 -9.34 6.82
C ALA A 222 -0.46 -8.32 7.77
N ASN A 223 0.21 -7.93 8.86
CA ASN A 223 -0.29 -6.88 9.74
C ASN A 223 -0.24 -5.50 9.07
N MET A 224 0.81 -5.20 8.30
CA MET A 224 0.88 -3.96 7.51
C MET A 224 -0.21 -3.92 6.44
N GLY A 225 -0.39 -5.01 5.68
CA GLY A 225 -1.46 -5.18 4.70
C GLY A 225 -2.86 -5.07 5.32
N PHE A 226 -3.03 -5.55 6.55
CA PHE A 226 -4.27 -5.36 7.32
C PHE A 226 -4.50 -3.88 7.65
N LEU A 227 -3.47 -3.16 8.09
CA LEU A 227 -3.54 -1.73 8.40
C LEU A 227 -3.91 -0.90 7.17
N PHE A 228 -3.25 -1.15 6.05
CA PHE A 228 -3.59 -0.55 4.77
C PHE A 228 -5.02 -0.88 4.32
N GLY A 229 -5.45 -2.13 4.49
CA GLY A 229 -6.81 -2.54 4.19
C GLY A 229 -7.85 -1.84 5.06
N LEU A 230 -7.57 -1.62 6.35
CA LEU A 230 -8.40 -0.78 7.22
C LEU A 230 -8.43 0.68 6.75
N ILE A 231 -7.28 1.24 6.37
CA ILE A 231 -7.18 2.59 5.81
C ILE A 231 -8.00 2.70 4.51
N LEU A 232 -7.96 1.70 3.64
CA LEU A 232 -8.75 1.66 2.41
C LEU A 232 -10.26 1.70 2.71
N LEU A 233 -10.71 0.87 3.66
CA LEU A 233 -12.11 0.81 4.07
C LEU A 233 -12.58 2.09 4.79
N TRP A 234 -11.70 2.69 5.59
CA TRP A 234 -11.96 3.94 6.31
C TRP A 234 -12.02 5.14 5.37
N THR A 235 -10.99 5.33 4.55
CA THR A 235 -10.91 6.47 3.62
C THR A 235 -11.89 6.33 2.47
N ARG A 236 -12.23 5.10 2.08
CA ARG A 236 -13.00 4.76 0.86
C ARG A 236 -12.39 5.41 -0.38
N ASN A 237 -11.06 5.48 -0.42
CA ASN A 237 -10.31 6.13 -1.48
C ASN A 237 -9.04 5.35 -1.80
N LEU A 238 -9.10 4.56 -2.88
CA LEU A 238 -7.98 3.74 -3.36
C LEU A 238 -6.71 4.56 -3.52
N TRP A 239 -6.80 5.73 -4.15
CA TRP A 239 -5.64 6.56 -4.44
C TRP A 239 -4.99 7.15 -3.20
N VAL A 240 -5.76 7.40 -2.13
CA VAL A 240 -5.14 7.80 -0.85
C VAL A 240 -4.31 6.65 -0.30
N THR A 241 -4.85 5.43 -0.31
CA THR A 241 -4.11 4.25 0.16
C THR A 241 -2.87 3.96 -0.70
N VAL A 242 -2.98 4.02 -2.03
CA VAL A 242 -1.84 3.89 -2.96
C VAL A 242 -0.74 4.91 -2.61
N ILE A 243 -1.09 6.19 -2.45
CA ILE A 243 -0.11 7.23 -2.15
C ILE A 243 0.47 7.06 -0.73
N VAL A 244 -0.33 6.65 0.25
CA VAL A 244 0.18 6.37 1.61
C VAL A 244 1.20 5.25 1.59
N HIS A 245 0.93 4.18 0.82
CA HIS A 245 1.85 3.06 0.64
C HIS A 245 3.15 3.53 -0.03
N SER A 246 3.07 4.10 -1.23
CA SER A 246 4.26 4.58 -1.95
C SER A 246 5.09 5.59 -1.16
N VAL A 247 4.45 6.55 -0.48
CA VAL A 247 5.20 7.56 0.28
C VAL A 247 5.86 6.93 1.51
N TYR A 248 5.25 5.93 2.13
CA TYR A 248 5.90 5.23 3.24
C TYR A 248 7.14 4.48 2.77
N ASP A 249 7.02 3.72 1.69
CA ASP A 249 8.13 2.93 1.13
C ASP A 249 9.27 3.85 0.68
N ILE A 250 8.97 4.94 -0.03
CA ILE A 250 9.97 5.97 -0.38
C ILE A 250 10.66 6.53 0.86
N LEU A 251 9.92 6.80 1.94
CA LEU A 251 10.55 7.30 3.17
C LEU A 251 11.41 6.21 3.82
N ALA A 252 11.02 4.94 3.77
CA ALA A 252 11.85 3.83 4.24
C ALA A 252 13.16 3.73 3.43
N THR A 253 13.06 3.81 2.10
CA THR A 253 14.21 3.86 1.17
C THR A 253 15.10 5.07 1.45
N LEU A 254 14.55 6.26 1.62
CA LEU A 254 15.35 7.45 1.99
C LEU A 254 15.95 7.33 3.40
N SER A 255 15.29 6.61 4.30
CA SER A 255 15.80 6.29 5.63
C SER A 255 17.08 5.49 5.51
N TRP A 256 17.05 4.48 4.64
CA TRP A 256 18.16 3.60 4.33
C TRP A 256 19.35 4.36 3.72
N TYR A 257 19.12 5.14 2.67
CA TYR A 257 20.21 5.78 1.93
C TYR A 257 20.79 7.02 2.63
N TYR A 258 19.99 7.78 3.38
CA TYR A 258 20.38 9.14 3.78
C TYR A 258 20.21 9.46 5.26
N PHE A 259 19.11 9.03 5.88
CA PHE A 259 18.78 9.49 7.22
C PHE A 259 17.83 8.55 7.96
N ASP A 260 18.37 7.70 8.84
CA ASP A 260 17.71 6.61 9.57
C ASP A 260 16.39 6.97 10.28
N PHE A 261 16.17 8.25 10.62
CA PHE A 261 14.99 8.71 11.37
C PHE A 261 14.02 9.55 10.50
N ILE A 262 14.10 9.47 9.18
CA ILE A 262 13.30 10.33 8.29
C ILE A 262 11.81 10.08 8.47
N VAL A 263 11.40 8.81 8.65
CA VAL A 263 10.01 8.41 8.82
C VAL A 263 9.43 9.04 10.10
N GLU A 264 10.16 8.95 11.22
CA GLU A 264 9.78 9.49 12.52
C GLU A 264 9.73 11.02 12.51
N ILE A 265 10.71 11.68 11.88
CA ILE A 265 10.72 13.14 11.76
C ILE A 265 9.53 13.62 10.94
N ILE A 266 9.23 12.97 9.81
CA ILE A 266 8.07 13.33 9.00
C ILE A 266 6.77 13.13 9.81
N ALA A 267 6.63 12.04 10.55
CA ALA A 267 5.49 11.84 11.44
C ALA A 267 5.37 12.97 12.49
N LEU A 268 6.48 13.33 13.14
CA LEU A 268 6.53 14.40 14.13
C LEU A 268 6.13 15.77 13.55
N ILE A 269 6.48 16.05 12.29
CA ILE A 269 6.08 17.27 11.57
C ILE A 269 4.61 17.22 11.16
N LEU A 270 4.11 16.06 10.71
CA LEU A 270 2.75 15.92 10.23
C LEU A 270 1.70 15.99 11.34
N VAL A 271 2.01 15.57 12.57
CA VAL A 271 1.11 15.69 13.73
C VAL A 271 0.63 17.12 13.98
N PRO A 272 1.49 18.14 14.18
CA PRO A 272 1.04 19.52 14.41
C PRO A 272 0.29 20.08 13.19
N ILE A 273 0.71 19.74 11.97
CA ILE A 273 0.00 20.15 10.74
C ILE A 273 -1.42 19.60 10.74
N TYR A 274 -1.58 18.31 11.05
CA TYR A 274 -2.88 17.66 11.13
C TYR A 274 -3.78 18.30 12.19
N LEU A 275 -3.24 18.59 13.38
CA LEU A 275 -3.98 19.25 14.46
C LEU A 275 -4.42 20.67 14.08
N VAL A 276 -3.58 21.43 13.39
CA VAL A 276 -3.93 22.78 12.88
C VAL A 276 -5.05 22.69 11.84
N ILE A 277 -4.97 21.77 10.88
CA ILE A 277 -6.03 21.56 9.88
C ILE A 277 -7.36 21.21 10.57
N LEU A 278 -7.33 20.30 11.54
CA LEU A 278 -8.52 19.94 12.33
C LEU A 278 -9.12 21.14 13.08
N ALA A 279 -8.28 21.98 13.70
CA ALA A 279 -8.72 23.16 14.41
C ALA A 279 -9.38 24.19 13.47
N ILE A 280 -8.79 24.43 12.29
CA ILE A 280 -9.33 25.34 11.28
C ILE A 280 -10.71 24.86 10.80
N GLU A 281 -10.84 23.59 10.44
CA GLU A 281 -12.11 23.05 9.95
C GLU A 281 -13.21 23.08 11.01
N ARG A 282 -12.88 22.76 12.26
CA ARG A 282 -13.83 22.86 13.38
C ARG A 282 -14.35 24.30 13.56
N ASN A 283 -13.46 25.29 13.44
CA ASN A 283 -13.81 26.71 13.54
C ASN A 283 -14.63 27.22 12.34
N GLN A 284 -14.48 26.62 11.16
CA GLN A 284 -15.30 26.96 9.99
C GLN A 284 -16.70 26.36 10.08
N GLN A 285 -16.84 25.17 10.68
CA GLN A 285 -18.15 24.53 10.89
C GLN A 285 -19.01 25.29 11.91
N THR A 286 -18.41 25.79 12.99
CA THR A 286 -19.12 26.61 13.99
C THR A 286 -19.54 27.99 13.48
N LYS A 287 -18.92 28.50 12.40
CA LYS A 287 -19.23 29.80 11.80
C LYS A 287 -20.28 29.76 10.69
N LYS A 288 -20.74 28.59 10.24
CA LYS A 288 -21.88 28.51 9.29
C LYS A 288 -23.19 28.75 10.05
N PRO A 289 -23.91 29.86 9.81
CA PRO A 289 -25.22 30.04 10.42
C PRO A 289 -26.16 28.93 9.94
N ILE A 290 -26.93 28.37 10.87
CA ILE A 290 -28.03 27.47 10.55
C ILE A 290 -29.07 28.35 9.85
N GLU A 291 -29.12 28.33 8.52
CA GLU A 291 -30.27 28.87 7.81
C GLU A 291 -31.48 28.03 8.21
N PRO A 292 -32.52 28.63 8.85
CA PRO A 292 -33.75 27.91 9.06
C PRO A 292 -34.34 27.64 7.67
N VAL A 293 -34.49 26.35 7.34
CA VAL A 293 -35.32 25.93 6.21
C VAL A 293 -36.73 26.41 6.51
N VAL A 294 -37.11 27.55 5.92
CA VAL A 294 -38.48 28.03 5.91
C VAL A 294 -39.27 26.98 5.15
N GLN A 295 -40.04 26.17 5.89
CA GLN A 295 -41.10 25.38 5.30
C GLN A 295 -42.13 26.38 4.75
N GLU A 296 -42.08 26.64 3.45
CA GLU A 296 -43.22 27.27 2.78
C GLU A 296 -44.41 26.32 2.92
N GLU A 297 -45.38 26.75 3.74
CA GLU A 297 -46.73 26.25 3.79
C GLU A 297 -47.29 26.15 2.36
N ILE A 298 -47.54 24.93 1.90
CA ILE A 298 -48.46 24.72 0.77
C ILE A 298 -49.86 24.84 1.34
N ALA A 299 -50.35 26.09 1.39
CA ALA A 299 -51.77 26.38 1.34
C ALA A 299 -52.18 26.45 -0.14
N ASN A 300 -52.90 25.43 -0.60
CA ASN A 300 -54.05 25.47 -1.53
C ASN A 300 -54.44 24.05 -1.97
#